data_AF-A0A8K0DW68-F1
#
_entry.id   AF-A0A8K0DW68-F1
#
_cell.length_a   1.000
_cell.length_b   1.000
_cell.length_c   1.000
_cell.angle_alpha   90.00
_cell.angle_beta   90.00
_cell.angle_gamma   90.00
#
_symmetry.space_group_name_H-M   'P 1'
#
loop_
_entity.id
_entity.type
_entity.pdbx_description
1 polymer ?
#
loop_
_entity_poly.entity_id
_entity_poly.type
_entity_poly.pdbx_seq_one_letter_code
_entity_poly.pdbx_strand_id
1 'polypeptide(L)'
;MLAENIKPDCITFVGVLTACRHTGLVEEGMRYWESMAKDYKIEPNADHYACFVDMLGRAGKLNEAHKLVKSMPMGPQPRALGALLAACRTYGNVEIAEEIAEQLFELEPENTGNYILLSSIYASKEKWNEARKVREAMRKRIINKHPGCSWVETKSRGHEIELKN
;
A
#
# COMPACT_ATOMS: atom_id res chain seq x y z
N MET A 1 19.38 -21.59 10.87
CA MET A 1 17.98 -21.70 11.42
C MET A 1 17.49 -23.14 11.51
N LEU A 2 16.93 -23.77 10.45
CA LEU A 2 16.36 -25.13 10.57
C LEU A 2 17.42 -26.20 10.91
N ALA A 3 18.61 -26.12 10.29
CA ALA A 3 19.74 -27.00 10.60
C ALA A 3 20.25 -26.85 12.04
N GLU A 4 19.93 -25.73 12.69
CA GLU A 4 20.27 -25.44 14.08
C GLU A 4 19.08 -25.66 15.03
N ASN A 5 17.99 -26.31 14.55
CA ASN A 5 16.74 -26.53 15.29
C ASN A 5 16.06 -25.25 15.81
N ILE A 6 16.31 -24.10 15.17
CA ILE A 6 15.62 -22.85 15.46
C ILE A 6 14.33 -22.82 14.64
N LYS A 7 13.18 -22.68 15.31
CA LYS A 7 11.87 -22.62 14.66
C LYS A 7 11.64 -21.23 14.05
N PRO A 8 11.19 -21.14 12.79
CA PRO A 8 10.69 -19.90 12.21
C PRO A 8 9.55 -19.32 13.05
N ASP A 9 9.47 -17.99 13.06
CA ASP A 9 8.40 -17.22 13.67
C ASP A 9 7.70 -16.33 12.64
N CYS A 10 6.74 -15.52 13.11
CA CYS A 10 5.99 -14.60 12.26
C CYS A 10 6.90 -13.60 11.52
N ILE A 11 7.97 -13.11 12.15
CA ILE A 11 8.90 -12.15 11.53
C ILE A 11 9.69 -12.84 10.41
N THR A 12 10.09 -14.10 10.63
CA THR A 12 10.79 -14.92 9.64
C THR A 12 9.95 -15.09 8.37
N PHE A 13 8.65 -15.40 8.50
CA PHE A 13 7.76 -15.57 7.36
C PHE A 13 7.49 -14.27 6.61
N VAL A 14 7.36 -13.13 7.29
CA VAL A 14 7.32 -11.81 6.62
C VAL A 14 8.58 -11.60 5.77
N GLY A 15 9.77 -11.93 6.30
CA GLY A 15 11.03 -11.82 5.58
C GLY A 15 11.08 -12.69 4.31
N VAL A 16 10.70 -13.97 4.43
CA VAL A 16 10.66 -14.91 3.30
C VAL A 16 9.65 -14.47 2.23
N LEU A 17 8.42 -14.11 2.64
CA LEU A 17 7.39 -13.63 1.70
C LEU A 17 7.80 -12.33 1.01
N THR A 18 8.47 -11.42 1.74
CA THR A 18 9.02 -10.18 1.19
C THR A 18 10.10 -10.48 0.14
N ALA A 19 10.99 -11.44 0.40
CA ALA A 19 12.00 -11.87 -0.57
C ALA A 19 11.34 -12.44 -1.83
N CYS A 20 10.40 -13.39 -1.69
CA CYS A 20 9.64 -13.97 -2.80
C CYS A 20 8.92 -12.89 -3.63
N ARG A 21 8.31 -11.91 -2.95
CA ARG A 21 7.65 -10.77 -3.59
C ARG A 21 8.62 -9.96 -4.44
N HIS A 22 9.81 -9.65 -3.92
CA HIS A 22 10.82 -8.86 -4.62
C HIS A 22 11.44 -9.59 -5.81
N THR A 23 11.61 -10.91 -5.70
CA THR A 23 12.23 -11.74 -6.75
C THR A 23 11.22 -12.34 -7.73
N GLY A 24 9.92 -12.13 -7.53
CA GLY A 24 8.87 -12.69 -8.37
C GLY A 24 8.69 -14.20 -8.23
N LEU A 25 9.11 -14.79 -7.11
CA LEU A 25 9.00 -16.22 -6.82
C LEU A 25 7.60 -16.54 -6.25
N VAL A 26 6.59 -16.47 -7.11
CA VAL A 26 5.17 -16.55 -6.72
C VAL A 26 4.81 -17.96 -6.23
N GLU A 27 5.30 -19.01 -6.88
CA GLU A 27 5.02 -20.40 -6.51
C GLU A 27 5.66 -20.78 -5.17
N GLU A 28 6.92 -20.36 -4.94
CA GLU A 28 7.58 -20.50 -3.65
C GLU A 28 6.86 -19.70 -2.58
N GLY A 29 6.44 -18.48 -2.88
CA GLY A 29 5.66 -17.64 -1.98
C GLY A 29 4.35 -18.32 -1.54
N MET A 30 3.63 -18.96 -2.47
CA MET A 30 2.44 -19.78 -2.15
C MET A 30 2.78 -20.96 -1.25
N ARG A 31 3.88 -21.69 -1.52
CA ARG A 31 4.32 -22.80 -0.67
C ARG A 31 4.69 -22.33 0.75
N TYR A 32 5.35 -21.18 0.88
CA TYR A 32 5.68 -20.61 2.19
C TYR A 32 4.42 -20.11 2.92
N TRP A 33 3.49 -19.48 2.21
CA TRP A 33 2.20 -19.07 2.77
C TRP A 33 1.44 -20.25 3.37
N GLU A 34 1.36 -21.37 2.65
CA GLU A 34 0.67 -22.57 3.13
C GLU A 34 1.39 -23.26 4.29
N SER A 35 2.72 -23.40 4.20
CA SER A 35 3.50 -24.09 5.24
C SER A 35 3.47 -23.34 6.57
N MET A 36 3.37 -22.00 6.55
CA MET A 36 3.26 -21.17 7.76
C MET A 36 2.14 -21.65 8.69
N ALA A 37 0.93 -21.85 8.16
CA ALA A 37 -0.20 -22.33 8.95
C ALA A 37 -0.17 -23.85 9.16
N LYS A 38 0.15 -24.63 8.11
CA LYS A 38 0.09 -26.10 8.17
C LYS A 38 1.19 -26.72 9.03
N ASP A 39 2.42 -26.27 8.84
CA ASP A 39 3.62 -26.92 9.39
C ASP A 39 4.12 -26.20 10.65
N TYR A 40 4.06 -24.85 10.66
CA TYR A 40 4.58 -24.04 11.76
C TYR A 40 3.50 -23.52 12.73
N LYS A 41 2.21 -23.71 12.40
CA LYS A 41 1.05 -23.26 13.21
C LYS A 41 1.07 -21.74 13.48
N ILE A 42 1.54 -20.97 12.51
CA ILE A 42 1.61 -19.52 12.57
C ILE A 42 0.42 -18.95 11.79
N GLU A 43 -0.39 -18.15 12.47
CA GLU A 43 -1.51 -17.43 11.85
C GLU A 43 -1.01 -16.19 11.10
N PRO A 44 -1.45 -15.95 9.85
CA PRO A 44 -1.06 -14.76 9.09
C PRO A 44 -1.57 -13.47 9.75
N ASN A 45 -0.67 -12.52 9.98
CA ASN A 45 -1.02 -11.16 10.40
C ASN A 45 -1.12 -10.20 9.19
N ALA A 46 -1.45 -8.93 9.46
CA ALA A 46 -1.62 -7.90 8.43
C ALA A 46 -0.40 -7.73 7.49
N ASP A 47 0.83 -7.89 8.01
CA ASP A 47 2.06 -7.76 7.20
C ASP A 47 2.25 -8.95 6.26
N HIS A 48 1.93 -10.16 6.70
CA HIS A 48 1.92 -11.34 5.82
C HIS A 48 0.94 -11.14 4.67
N TYR A 49 -0.30 -10.75 4.99
CA TYR A 49 -1.32 -10.47 3.98
C TYR A 49 -0.88 -9.39 3.01
N ALA A 50 -0.35 -8.26 3.50
CA ALA A 50 0.11 -7.18 2.63
C ALA A 50 1.21 -7.65 1.66
N CYS A 51 2.19 -8.43 2.14
CA CYS A 51 3.24 -8.97 1.29
C CYS A 51 2.70 -9.94 0.24
N PHE A 52 1.76 -10.80 0.64
CA PHE A 52 1.21 -11.83 -0.24
C PHE A 52 0.23 -11.26 -1.28
N VAL A 53 -0.62 -10.31 -0.89
CA VAL A 53 -1.47 -9.54 -1.82
C VAL A 53 -0.63 -8.80 -2.85
N ASP A 54 0.45 -8.14 -2.45
CA ASP A 54 1.33 -7.44 -3.39
C ASP A 54 2.04 -8.42 -4.35
N MET A 55 2.49 -9.57 -3.84
CA MET A 55 3.06 -10.64 -4.67
C MET A 55 2.07 -11.13 -5.74
N LEU A 56 0.84 -11.47 -5.36
CA LEU A 56 -0.21 -11.89 -6.29
C LEU A 56 -0.59 -10.77 -7.27
N GLY A 57 -0.70 -9.53 -6.77
CA GLY A 57 -0.99 -8.36 -7.58
C GLY A 57 0.06 -8.13 -8.67
N ARG A 58 1.34 -8.17 -8.31
CA ARG A 58 2.47 -8.05 -9.27
C ARG A 58 2.56 -9.20 -10.26
N ALA A 59 1.99 -10.36 -9.93
CA ALA A 59 1.90 -11.50 -10.82
C ALA A 59 0.68 -11.43 -11.76
N GLY A 60 -0.17 -10.40 -11.64
CA GLY A 60 -1.40 -10.26 -12.43
C GLY A 60 -2.57 -11.12 -11.93
N LYS A 61 -2.41 -11.80 -10.79
CA LYS A 61 -3.44 -12.63 -10.15
C LYS A 61 -4.43 -11.77 -9.35
N LEU A 62 -5.01 -10.75 -9.98
CA LEU A 62 -5.82 -9.72 -9.31
C LEU A 62 -7.03 -10.28 -8.56
N ASN A 63 -7.73 -11.26 -9.14
CA ASN A 63 -8.90 -11.88 -8.51
C ASN A 63 -8.52 -12.65 -7.23
N GLU A 64 -7.37 -13.32 -7.24
CA GLU A 64 -6.86 -14.03 -6.05
C GLU A 64 -6.44 -13.04 -4.97
N ALA A 65 -5.71 -11.99 -5.36
CA ALA A 65 -5.31 -10.90 -4.47
C ALA A 65 -6.53 -10.22 -3.84
N HIS A 66 -7.59 -9.97 -4.62
CA HIS A 66 -8.83 -9.37 -4.14
C HIS A 66 -9.60 -10.25 -3.16
N LYS A 67 -9.72 -11.55 -3.46
CA LYS A 67 -10.30 -12.53 -2.52
C LYS A 67 -9.51 -12.57 -1.21
N LEU A 68 -8.19 -12.53 -1.29
CA LEU A 68 -7.30 -12.56 -0.13
C LEU A 68 -7.47 -11.32 0.75
N VAL A 69 -7.63 -10.13 0.16
CA VAL A 69 -7.95 -8.90 0.90
C VAL A 69 -9.30 -9.04 1.63
N LYS A 70 -10.31 -9.60 0.95
CA LYS A 70 -11.65 -9.81 1.53
C LYS A 70 -11.65 -10.86 2.65
N SER A 71 -10.73 -11.80 2.65
CA SER A 71 -10.63 -12.86 3.67
C SER A 71 -9.82 -12.45 4.90
N MET A 72 -9.29 -11.22 4.97
CA MET A 72 -8.46 -10.78 6.08
C MET A 72 -9.28 -10.73 7.40
N PRO A 73 -8.85 -11.43 8.47
CA PRO A 73 -9.61 -11.50 9.72
C PRO A 73 -9.67 -10.16 10.47
N MET A 74 -8.69 -9.28 10.24
CA MET A 74 -8.64 -7.91 10.75
C MET A 74 -9.32 -6.89 9.82
N GLY A 75 -10.00 -7.37 8.77
CA GLY A 75 -10.54 -6.54 7.69
C GLY A 75 -9.47 -6.02 6.73
N PRO A 76 -9.89 -5.44 5.59
CA PRO A 76 -8.99 -4.89 4.60
C PRO A 76 -8.06 -3.81 5.17
N GLN A 77 -6.77 -3.94 4.91
CA GLN A 77 -5.75 -3.02 5.43
C GLN A 77 -5.24 -2.09 4.33
N PRO A 78 -4.96 -0.79 4.62
CA PRO A 78 -4.54 0.17 3.60
C PRO A 78 -3.33 -0.27 2.78
N ARG A 79 -2.34 -0.92 3.42
CA ARG A 79 -1.15 -1.43 2.73
C ARG A 79 -1.47 -2.50 1.68
N ALA A 80 -2.37 -3.44 1.99
CA ALA A 80 -2.78 -4.49 1.07
C ALA A 80 -3.67 -3.93 -0.05
N LEU A 81 -4.62 -3.04 0.30
CA LEU A 81 -5.47 -2.33 -0.64
C LEU A 81 -4.65 -1.49 -1.64
N GLY A 82 -3.69 -0.71 -1.14
CA GLY A 82 -2.81 0.12 -1.98
C GLY A 82 -1.96 -0.71 -2.95
N ALA A 83 -1.44 -1.85 -2.50
CA ALA A 83 -0.71 -2.79 -3.36
C ALA A 83 -1.61 -3.35 -4.48
N LEU A 84 -2.83 -3.77 -4.14
CA LEU A 84 -3.80 -4.26 -5.11
C LEU A 84 -4.25 -3.16 -6.09
N LEU A 85 -4.48 -1.93 -5.63
CA LEU A 85 -4.83 -0.79 -6.48
C LEU A 85 -3.69 -0.47 -7.47
N ALA A 86 -2.44 -0.54 -7.02
CA ALA A 86 -1.27 -0.36 -7.89
C ALA A 86 -1.17 -1.46 -8.96
N ALA A 87 -1.47 -2.71 -8.58
CA ALA A 87 -1.57 -3.81 -9.53
C ALA A 87 -2.71 -3.61 -10.53
N CYS A 88 -3.89 -3.16 -10.08
CA CYS A 88 -5.01 -2.85 -10.96
C CYS A 88 -4.66 -1.77 -11.99
N ARG A 89 -3.82 -0.79 -11.65
CA ARG A 89 -3.25 0.14 -12.64
C ARG A 89 -2.41 -0.56 -13.69
N THR A 90 -1.50 -1.44 -13.28
CA THR A 90 -0.61 -2.14 -14.21
C THR A 90 -1.39 -3.03 -15.19
N TYR A 91 -2.43 -3.73 -14.71
CA TYR A 91 -3.20 -4.66 -15.54
C TYR A 91 -4.52 -4.09 -16.07
N GLY A 92 -4.82 -2.82 -15.76
CA GLY A 92 -6.00 -2.10 -16.26
C GLY A 92 -7.35 -2.67 -15.81
N ASN A 93 -7.43 -3.25 -14.62
CA ASN A 93 -8.70 -3.74 -14.05
C ASN A 93 -9.39 -2.61 -13.29
N VAL A 94 -10.40 -1.99 -13.92
CA VAL A 94 -11.12 -0.85 -13.36
C VAL A 94 -12.08 -1.27 -12.25
N GLU A 95 -12.73 -2.42 -12.40
CA GLU A 95 -13.77 -2.90 -11.48
C GLU A 95 -13.21 -3.13 -10.07
N ILE A 96 -12.11 -3.87 -9.96
CA ILE A 96 -11.45 -4.08 -8.66
C ILE A 96 -10.85 -2.77 -8.15
N ALA A 97 -10.31 -1.92 -9.04
CA ALA A 97 -9.74 -0.64 -8.64
C ALA A 97 -10.77 0.29 -7.97
N GLU A 98 -11.99 0.35 -8.49
CA GLU A 98 -13.09 1.14 -7.93
C GLU A 98 -13.42 0.69 -6.51
N GLU A 99 -13.71 -0.61 -6.32
CA GLU A 99 -14.09 -1.18 -5.03
C GLU A 99 -13.02 -0.96 -3.95
N ILE A 100 -11.75 -1.09 -4.33
CA ILE A 100 -10.60 -0.97 -3.42
C ILE A 100 -10.28 0.50 -3.13
N ALA A 101 -10.44 1.38 -4.10
CA ALA A 101 -10.23 2.81 -3.91
C ALA A 101 -11.29 3.43 -2.99
N GLU A 102 -12.55 3.01 -3.07
CA GLU A 102 -13.61 3.45 -2.16
C GLU A 102 -13.24 3.13 -0.71
N GLN A 103 -12.81 1.90 -0.42
CA GLN A 103 -12.32 1.51 0.91
C GLN A 103 -11.11 2.36 1.34
N LEU A 104 -10.18 2.64 0.43
CA LEU A 104 -9.02 3.50 0.72
C LEU A 104 -9.41 4.95 0.99
N PHE A 105 -10.48 5.47 0.38
CA PHE A 105 -10.97 6.82 0.66
C PHE A 105 -11.64 6.92 2.02
N GLU A 106 -12.21 5.83 2.53
CA GLU A 106 -12.73 5.75 3.89
C GLU A 106 -11.62 5.59 4.92
N LEU A 107 -10.66 4.70 4.67
CA LEU A 107 -9.55 4.41 5.60
C LEU A 107 -8.49 5.50 5.63
N GLU A 108 -8.16 6.09 4.48
CA GLU A 108 -7.11 7.09 4.32
C GLU A 108 -7.60 8.28 3.47
N PRO A 109 -8.61 9.03 3.92
CA PRO A 109 -9.22 10.12 3.14
C PRO A 109 -8.25 11.22 2.73
N GLU A 110 -7.14 11.37 3.46
CA GLU A 110 -6.09 12.37 3.22
C GLU A 110 -4.96 11.87 2.31
N ASN A 111 -4.90 10.57 2.01
CA ASN A 111 -3.88 10.00 1.15
C ASN A 111 -4.19 10.30 -0.32
N THR A 112 -3.70 11.45 -0.78
CA THR A 112 -3.86 11.90 -2.18
C THR A 112 -3.34 10.89 -3.22
N GLY A 113 -2.39 10.03 -2.84
CA GLY A 113 -1.86 8.98 -3.70
C GLY A 113 -2.94 8.02 -4.19
N ASN A 114 -3.90 7.65 -3.32
CA ASN A 114 -5.00 6.74 -3.66
C ASN A 114 -5.91 7.36 -4.75
N TYR A 115 -6.21 8.65 -4.63
CA TYR A 115 -7.03 9.38 -5.61
C TYR A 115 -6.31 9.53 -6.95
N ILE A 116 -5.02 9.89 -6.93
CA ILE A 116 -4.21 10.01 -8.14
C ILE A 116 -4.16 8.68 -8.87
N LEU A 117 -4.01 7.58 -8.12
CA LEU A 117 -3.92 6.24 -8.68
C LEU A 117 -5.22 5.84 -9.39
N LEU A 118 -6.38 5.94 -8.75
CA LEU A 118 -7.67 5.66 -9.39
C LEU A 118 -7.93 6.57 -10.59
N SER A 119 -7.63 7.88 -10.47
CA SER A 119 -7.76 8.82 -11.59
C SER A 119 -6.90 8.43 -12.79
N SER A 120 -5.67 7.94 -12.54
CA SER A 120 -4.79 7.44 -13.59
C SER A 120 -5.34 6.18 -14.25
N ILE A 121 -5.96 5.28 -13.48
CA ILE A 121 -6.58 4.06 -14.01
C ILE A 121 -7.72 4.43 -14.95
N TYR A 122 -8.60 5.35 -14.55
CA TYR A 122 -9.67 5.85 -15.40
C TYR A 122 -9.16 6.50 -16.69
N ALA A 123 -8.16 7.37 -16.58
CA ALA A 123 -7.56 8.04 -17.73
C ALA A 123 -6.98 7.04 -18.75
N SER A 124 -6.35 5.96 -18.27
CA SER A 124 -5.81 4.89 -19.14
C SER A 124 -6.89 4.10 -19.91
N LYS A 125 -8.15 4.24 -19.50
CA LYS A 125 -9.33 3.62 -20.13
C LYS A 125 -10.24 4.66 -20.80
N GLU A 126 -9.74 5.86 -21.04
CA GLU A 126 -10.46 6.98 -21.64
C GLU A 126 -11.73 7.40 -20.87
N LYS A 127 -11.83 7.01 -19.59
CA LYS A 127 -12.89 7.40 -18.66
C LYS A 127 -12.58 8.78 -18.06
N TRP A 128 -12.48 9.79 -18.92
CA TRP A 128 -12.01 11.14 -18.56
C TRP A 128 -12.91 11.85 -17.55
N ASN A 129 -14.23 11.59 -17.61
CA ASN A 129 -15.20 12.18 -16.69
C ASN A 129 -15.01 11.67 -15.26
N GLU A 130 -14.79 10.37 -15.11
CA GLU A 130 -14.52 9.67 -13.86
C GLU A 130 -13.17 10.12 -13.30
N ALA A 131 -12.13 10.14 -14.13
CA ALA A 131 -10.81 10.66 -13.76
C ALA A 131 -10.88 12.10 -13.21
N ARG A 132 -11.70 12.96 -13.83
CA ARG A 132 -11.94 14.33 -13.39
C ARG A 132 -12.69 14.38 -12.05
N LYS A 133 -13.77 13.61 -11.87
CA LYS A 133 -14.54 13.54 -10.61
C LYS A 133 -13.64 13.15 -9.43
N VAL A 134 -12.77 12.14 -9.60
CA VAL A 134 -11.83 11.72 -8.55
C VAL A 134 -10.84 12.85 -8.19
N ARG A 135 -10.31 13.58 -9.19
CA ARG A 135 -9.42 14.72 -8.94
C ARG A 135 -10.11 15.89 -8.25
N GLU A 136 -11.37 16.15 -8.59
CA GLU A 136 -12.16 17.19 -7.93
C GLU A 136 -12.44 16.83 -6.47
N ALA A 137 -12.77 15.57 -6.17
CA ALA A 137 -12.92 15.08 -4.81
C ALA A 137 -11.62 15.23 -4.01
N MET A 138 -10.47 14.87 -4.60
CA MET A 138 -9.15 15.07 -4.00
C MET A 138 -8.87 16.54 -3.68
N ARG A 139 -9.13 17.46 -4.62
CA ARG A 139 -8.91 18.91 -4.41
C ARG A 139 -9.75 19.47 -3.27
N LYS A 140 -11.02 19.06 -3.17
CA LYS A 140 -11.90 19.46 -2.05
C LYS A 140 -11.31 19.05 -0.70
N ARG A 141 -10.72 17.85 -0.61
CA ARG A 141 -10.02 17.38 0.61
C ARG A 141 -8.76 18.20 0.90
N ILE A 142 -7.94 18.52 -0.11
CA ILE A 142 -6.75 19.37 0.06
C ILE A 142 -7.12 20.78 0.52
N ILE A 143 -8.16 21.38 -0.04
CA ILE A 143 -8.61 22.74 0.31
C ILE A 143 -9.16 22.80 1.74
N ASN A 144 -9.84 21.74 2.20
CA ASN A 144 -10.32 21.63 3.58
C ASN A 144 -9.19 21.35 4.57
N LYS A 145 -8.00 20.96 4.10
CA LYS A 145 -6.79 21.03 4.92
C LYS A 145 -6.46 22.50 5.08
N HIS A 146 -6.44 22.99 6.33
CA HIS A 146 -5.96 24.33 6.62
C HIS A 146 -4.62 24.52 5.87
N PRO A 147 -4.44 25.58 5.06
CA PRO A 147 -3.21 25.77 4.32
C PRO A 147 -2.07 25.74 5.32
N GLY A 148 -1.17 24.77 5.16
CA GLY A 148 -0.02 24.59 6.03
C GLY A 148 0.90 25.79 5.89
N CYS A 149 0.78 26.76 6.79
CA CYS A 149 1.85 27.70 7.07
C CYS A 149 2.99 26.89 7.70
N SER A 150 4.07 26.65 6.97
CA SER A 150 5.34 26.29 7.59
C SER A 150 5.89 27.54 8.28
N TRP A 151 5.74 27.63 9.61
CA TRP A 151 6.51 28.60 10.38
C TRP A 151 7.97 28.17 10.35
N VAL A 152 8.75 28.81 9.49
CA VAL A 152 10.20 28.83 9.64
C VAL A 152 10.50 29.90 10.67
N GLU A 153 10.63 29.51 11.94
CA GLU A 153 11.30 30.33 12.95
C GLU A 153 12.78 30.41 12.58
N THR A 154 13.15 31.31 11.68
CA THR A 154 14.53 31.78 11.61
C THR A 154 14.79 32.60 12.86
N LYS A 155 15.28 31.95 13.93
CA LYS A 155 16.08 32.64 14.95
C LYS A 155 17.37 33.11 14.27
N SER A 156 17.33 34.28 13.66
CA SER A 156 18.52 35.03 13.31
C SER A 156 19.22 35.42 14.62
N ARG A 157 20.25 34.65 14.99
CA ARG A 157 21.27 35.10 15.93
C ARG A 157 21.93 36.34 15.33
N GLY A 158 21.58 37.52 15.84
CA GLY A 158 22.35 38.73 15.61
C GLY A 158 23.70 38.58 16.33
N HIS A 159 24.75 38.31 15.56
CA HIS A 159 26.10 38.65 16.00
C HIS A 159 26.32 40.12 15.70
N GLU A 160 26.34 40.94 16.74
CA GLU A 160 26.81 42.32 16.70
C GLU A 160 28.34 42.29 16.69
N ILE A 161 28.94 42.74 15.58
CA ILE A 161 30.38 42.95 15.46
C ILE A 161 30.60 44.45 15.63
N GLU A 162 31.15 44.86 16.78
CA GLU A 162 31.65 46.21 16.99
C GLU A 162 32.81 46.49 16.02
N LEU A 163 32.65 47.51 15.17
CA LEU A 163 33.78 48.15 14.49
C LEU A 163 34.01 49.51 15.16
N LYS A 164 35.11 49.56 15.93
CA LYS A 164 35.67 50.79 16.51
C LYS A 164 36.18 51.70 15.39
N ASN A 165 35.82 52.98 15.47
CA ASN A 165 36.63 54.12 15.06
C ASN A 165 36.41 55.25 16.06
#